data_AF-A0A957ZMM9-F1
#
_entry.id   AF-A0A957ZMM9-F1
#
_cell.length_a   1.000
_cell.length_b   1.000
_cell.length_c   1.000
_cell.angle_alpha   90.00
_cell.angle_beta   90.00
_cell.angle_gamma   90.00
#
_symmetry.space_group_name_H-M   'P 1'
#
loop_
_entity.id
_entity.type
_entity.pdbx_description
1 polymer ?
#
loop_
_entity_poly.entity_id
_entity_poly.type
_entity_poly.pdbx_seq_one_letter_code
_entity_poly.pdbx_strand_id
1 'polypeptide(L)' 'AGLRSFAADQALILLAGGKDKNLPWEEFADEVLARVDYLIGFGQAGAMIVRKVQEQAEFRRSTAPSTAVVNRL' A
#
# COMPACT_ATOMS: atom_id res chain seq x y z
N ALA A 1 -0.91 0.63 13.37
CA ALA A 1 -1.62 1.64 14.19
C ALA A 1 -2.36 2.66 13.33
N GLY A 2 -1.70 3.36 12.38
CA GLY A 2 -2.34 4.42 11.58
C GLY A 2 -3.57 3.99 10.75
N LEU A 3 -3.51 2.90 10.00
CA LEU A 3 -4.62 2.46 9.14
C LEU A 3 -5.88 2.04 9.92
N ARG A 4 -5.74 1.65 11.19
CA ARG A 4 -6.85 1.15 12.02
C ARG A 4 -7.66 2.28 12.66
N SER A 5 -7.21 3.53 12.53
CA SER A 5 -7.89 4.71 13.07
C SER A 5 -8.99 5.25 12.17
N PHE A 6 -9.07 4.80 10.92
CA PHE A 6 -10.09 5.21 9.95
C PHE A 6 -11.26 4.23 9.98
N ALA A 7 -12.48 4.75 9.89
CA ALA A 7 -13.68 3.93 9.86
C ALA A 7 -13.73 3.11 8.55
N ALA A 8 -14.36 1.94 8.60
CA ALA A 8 -14.37 1.00 7.48
C ALA A 8 -15.33 1.39 6.34
N ASP A 9 -16.19 2.37 6.56
CA ASP A 9 -17.25 2.82 5.64
C ASP A 9 -16.83 4.01 4.76
N GLN A 10 -15.58 4.44 4.85
CA GLN A 10 -15.03 5.58 4.12
C GLN A 10 -13.84 5.15 3.27
N ALA A 11 -13.76 5.71 2.06
CA ALA A 11 -12.68 5.39 1.13
C ALA A 11 -11.32 5.83 1.69
N LEU A 12 -10.35 4.92 1.75
CA LEU A 12 -9.02 5.18 2.27
C LEU A 12 -7.98 5.26 1.15
N ILE A 13 -7.38 6.45 1.01
CA ILE A 13 -6.28 6.70 0.08
C ILE A 13 -4.97 6.74 0.87
N LEU A 14 -4.07 5.78 0.60
CA LEU A 14 -2.77 5.69 1.24
C LEU A 14 -1.68 6.22 0.30
N LEU A 15 -0.95 7.25 0.75
CA LEU A 15 0.31 7.67 0.15
C LEU A 15 1.45 6.92 0.85
N ALA A 16 2.20 6.09 0.12
CA ALA A 16 3.31 5.32 0.68
C ALA A 16 4.60 5.53 -0.13
N GLY A 17 5.69 5.86 0.54
CA GLY A 17 6.90 6.26 -0.16
C GLY A 17 8.05 6.67 0.75
N GLY A 18 9.16 7.06 0.14
CA GLY A 18 10.38 7.50 0.82
C GLY A 18 11.56 6.56 0.64
N LYS A 19 12.45 6.53 1.64
CA LYS A 19 13.64 5.65 1.69
C LYS A 19 13.26 4.34 2.37
N ASP A 20 13.64 3.22 1.76
CA ASP A 20 13.48 1.91 2.40
C ASP A 20 14.27 1.87 3.72
N LYS A 21 13.58 1.48 4.79
CA LYS A 21 14.14 1.35 6.15
C LYS A 21 14.12 -0.11 6.62
N ASN A 22 14.06 -1.06 5.70
CA ASN A 22 13.96 -2.49 6.00
C ASN A 22 12.64 -2.81 6.74
N LEU A 23 11.54 -2.29 6.20
CA LEU A 23 10.20 -2.52 6.77
C LEU A 23 9.71 -3.95 6.48
N PRO A 24 8.88 -4.54 7.34
CA PRO A 24 8.21 -5.81 7.06
C PRO A 24 7.14 -5.62 5.98
N TRP A 25 7.54 -5.80 4.71
CA TRP A 25 6.68 -5.50 3.55
C TRP A 25 5.45 -6.40 3.42
N GLU A 26 5.53 -7.65 3.89
CA GLU A 26 4.40 -8.58 3.87
C GLU A 26 3.31 -8.16 4.87
N GLU A 27 3.68 -7.84 6.11
CA GLU A 27 2.74 -7.33 7.11
C GLU A 27 2.15 -5.98 6.69
N PHE A 28 2.96 -5.11 6.10
CA PHE A 28 2.48 -3.87 5.53
C PHE A 28 1.45 -4.14 4.42
N ALA A 29 1.77 -5.03 3.48
CA ALA A 29 0.88 -5.36 2.38
C ALA A 29 -0.44 -5.96 2.87
N ASP A 30 -0.41 -6.84 3.87
CA ASP A 30 -1.60 -7.41 4.49
C ASP A 30 -2.51 -6.31 5.09
N GLU A 31 -1.94 -5.33 5.80
CA GLU A 31 -2.72 -4.21 6.34
C GLU A 31 -3.28 -3.30 5.23
N VAL A 32 -2.54 -3.11 4.14
CA VAL A 32 -3.03 -2.35 2.97
C VAL A 32 -4.20 -3.09 2.32
N LEU A 33 -4.05 -4.38 2.02
CA LEU A 33 -5.10 -5.19 1.39
C LEU A 33 -6.39 -5.23 2.22
N ALA A 34 -6.28 -5.14 3.54
CA ALA A 34 -7.44 -5.19 4.43
C ALA A 34 -8.25 -3.88 4.49
N ARG A 35 -7.67 -2.74 4.11
CA ARG A 35 -8.23 -1.42 4.50
C ARG A 35 -8.13 -0.31 3.46
N VAL A 36 -7.23 -0.44 2.49
CA VAL A 36 -6.91 0.64 1.54
C VAL A 36 -7.63 0.38 0.24
N ASP A 37 -8.32 1.40 -0.27
CA ASP A 37 -8.97 1.37 -1.57
C ASP A 37 -8.03 1.86 -2.68
N TYR A 38 -7.21 2.86 -2.36
CA TYR A 38 -6.27 3.48 -3.30
C TYR A 38 -4.88 3.60 -2.69
N LEU A 39 -3.86 3.04 -3.35
CA LEU A 39 -2.47 3.12 -2.96
C LEU A 39 -1.68 3.94 -3.98
N ILE A 40 -1.10 5.05 -3.53
CA ILE A 40 -0.22 5.89 -4.34
C ILE A 40 1.20 5.77 -3.81
N GLY A 41 2.04 5.09 -4.60
CA GLY A 41 3.47 4.97 -4.37
C GLY A 41 4.22 6.25 -4.76
N PHE A 42 5.09 6.76 -3.88
CA PHE A 42 5.92 7.93 -4.19
C PHE A 42 7.38 7.78 -3.74
N GLY A 43 8.26 8.63 -4.29
CA GLY A 43 9.70 8.62 -3.96
C GLY A 43 10.42 7.34 -4.41
N GLN A 44 11.64 7.13 -3.94
CA GLN A 44 12.50 6.03 -4.42
C GLN A 44 11.90 4.64 -4.18
N ALA A 45 11.22 4.43 -3.05
CA ALA A 45 10.59 3.15 -2.73
C ALA A 45 9.17 2.99 -3.31
N GLY A 46 8.54 4.03 -3.87
CA GLY A 46 7.13 4.01 -4.23
C GLY A 46 6.72 2.86 -5.17
N ALA A 47 7.50 2.64 -6.23
CA ALA A 47 7.26 1.53 -7.16
C ALA A 47 7.41 0.16 -6.52
N MET A 48 8.41 0.01 -5.63
CA MET A 48 8.64 -1.24 -4.90
C MET A 48 7.48 -1.54 -3.94
N ILE A 49 6.98 -0.53 -3.24
CA ILE A 49 5.84 -0.65 -2.32
C ILE A 49 4.59 -1.13 -3.07
N VAL A 50 4.24 -0.47 -4.18
CA VAL A 50 3.08 -0.86 -5.00
C VAL A 50 3.21 -2.31 -5.48
N ARG A 51 4.39 -2.67 -5.97
CA ARG A 51 4.67 -4.03 -6.41
C ARG A 51 4.50 -5.06 -5.29
N LYS A 52 5.00 -4.78 -4.08
CA LYS A 52 4.87 -5.69 -2.93
C LYS A 52 3.42 -5.93 -2.54
N VAL A 53 2.57 -4.90 -2.59
CA VAL A 53 1.14 -5.04 -2.33
C VAL A 53 0.44 -5.86 -3.41
N GLN A 54 0.79 -5.67 -4.69
CA GLN A 54 0.26 -6.47 -5.79
C GLN A 54 0.67 -7.94 -5.69
N GLU A 55 1.97 -8.22 -5.45
CA GLU A 55 2.48 -9.58 -5.23
C GLU A 55 1.74 -10.28 -4.08
N GLN A 56 1.48 -9.56 -2.98
CA GLN A 56 0.75 -10.12 -1.85
C GLN A 56 -0.73 -10.38 -2.18
N ALA A 57 -1.37 -9.51 -2.96
CA ALA A 57 -2.76 -9.72 -3.40
C ALA A 57 -2.88 -10.98 -4.26
N GLU A 58 -1.94 -11.19 -5.17
CA GLU A 58 -1.85 -12.40 -6.00
C GLU A 58 -1.64 -13.65 -5.15
N PHE A 59 -0.69 -13.60 -4.20
CA PHE A 59 -0.40 -14.71 -3.29
C PHE A 59 -1.64 -15.10 -2.46
N ARG A 60 -2.37 -14.10 -1.93
CA ARG A 60 -3.58 -14.30 -1.11
C ARG A 60 -4.84 -14.56 -1.92
N ARG A 61 -4.77 -14.42 -3.25
CA ARG A 61 -5.94 -14.46 -4.16
C ARG A 61 -7.03 -13.47 -3.72
N SER A 62 -6.63 -12.27 -3.33
CA SER A 62 -7.52 -11.19 -2.92
C SER A 62 -7.51 -10.06 -3.94
N THR A 63 -8.49 -9.16 -3.84
CA THR A 63 -8.50 -7.94 -4.66
C THR A 63 -7.43 -6.97 -4.15
N ALA A 64 -6.62 -6.44 -5.06
CA ALA A 64 -5.65 -5.39 -4.75
C ALA A 64 -6.34 -4.01 -4.75
N PRO A 65 -5.84 -3.02 -3.98
CA PRO A 65 -6.27 -1.64 -4.13
C PRO A 65 -6.00 -1.13 -5.56
N SER A 66 -6.73 -0.10 -5.97
CA SER A 66 -6.34 0.67 -7.15
C SER A 66 -4.99 1.33 -6.88
N THR A 67 -4.05 1.24 -7.83
CA THR A 67 -2.66 1.67 -7.59
C THR A 67 -2.18 2.73 -8.58
N ALA A 68 -1.33 3.64 -8.11
CA ALA A 68 -0.60 4.58 -8.94
C ALA A 68 0.83 4.77 -8.39
N VAL A 69 1.78 5.13 -9.25
CA VAL A 69 3.15 5.51 -8.85
C VAL A 69 3.46 6.89 -9.41
N VAL A 70 3.92 7.80 -8.55
CA VAL A 70 4.34 9.15 -8.92
C VAL A 70 5.85 9.31 -8.78
N ASN A 71 6.50 9.65 -9.89
CA ASN A 71 7.95 9.83 -9.98
C ASN A 71 8.39 11.29 -9.76
N ARG A 72 7.45 12.22 -9.58
CA ARG A 72 7.71 13.66 -9.39
C ARG A 72 6.67 14.24 -8.44
N LEU A 73 7.07 14.53 -7.20
CA LEU A 73 6.37 15.34 -6.21
C LEU A 73 7.34 16.40 -5.71
#